data_AF-A0A376U913-F1
#
_entry.id   AF-A0A376U913-F1
#
_cell.length_a   1.000
_cell.length_b   1.000
_cell.length_c   1.000
_cell.angle_alpha   90.00
_cell.angle_beta   90.00
_cell.angle_gamma   90.00
#
_symmetry.space_group_name_H-M   'P 1'
#
loop_
_entity.id
_entity.type
_entity.pdbx_description
1 polymer ?
#
loop_
_entity_poly.entity_id
_entity_poly.type
_entity_poly.pdbx_seq_one_letter_code
_entity_poly.pdbx_strand_id
1 'polypeptide(L)' 'MASGLPNKEKVRIRQLYAEVKWTAWPYWSQKAASYHAPGTCTFYGTANTNQMVVEFMGCSCQALLLFIPDSPLRDA' A
#
# COMPACT_ATOMS: atom_id res chain seq x y z
N MET A 1 0.68 2.07 -5.46
CA MET A 1 1.89 1.22 -5.48
C MET A 1 1.48 -0.22 -5.82
N ALA A 2 2.37 -1.00 -6.42
CA ALA A 2 2.12 -2.44 -6.65
C ALA A 2 2.07 -3.21 -5.33
N SER A 3 1.59 -4.46 -5.35
CA SER A 3 1.61 -5.32 -4.16
C SER A 3 3.04 -5.80 -3.87
N GLY A 4 3.56 -5.44 -2.70
CA GLY A 4 4.83 -5.92 -2.18
C GLY A 4 4.64 -6.76 -0.92
N LEU A 5 5.38 -6.43 0.14
CA LEU A 5 5.30 -7.15 1.42
C LEU A 5 3.87 -7.16 2.00
N PRO A 6 3.29 -8.34 2.35
CA PRO A 6 1.95 -8.43 2.92
C PRO A 6 1.81 -7.74 4.27
N ASN A 7 0.63 -7.19 4.57
CA ASN A 7 0.41 -6.45 5.83
C ASN A 7 0.48 -7.34 7.07
N LYS A 8 0.06 -8.62 6.97
CA LYS A 8 0.18 -9.59 8.08
C LYS A 8 1.64 -9.75 8.51
N GLU A 9 2.54 -9.82 7.54
CA GLU A 9 3.97 -9.96 7.78
C GLU A 9 4.55 -8.67 8.40
N LYS A 10 4.15 -7.49 7.90
CA LYS A 10 4.51 -6.20 8.50
C LYS A 10 4.12 -6.10 9.98
N VAL A 11 2.93 -6.58 10.33
CA VAL A 11 2.45 -6.59 11.73
C VAL A 11 3.27 -7.56 12.58
N ARG A 12 3.50 -8.78 12.08
CA ARG A 12 4.32 -9.80 12.77
C ARG A 12 5.72 -9.28 13.09
N ILE A 13 6.38 -8.65 12.13
CA ILE A 13 7.73 -8.10 12.31
C ILE A 13 7.75 -6.96 13.34
N ARG A 14 6.73 -6.09 13.35
CA ARG A 14 6.61 -5.01 14.35
C ARG A 14 6.38 -5.56 15.74
N GLN A 15 5.59 -6.63 15.89
CA GLN A 15 5.40 -7.32 17.16
C GLN A 15 6.72 -7.93 17.65
N LEU A 16 7.46 -8.62 16.78
CA LEU A 16 8.77 -9.19 17.12
C LEU A 16 9.81 -8.13 17.51
N TYR A 17 9.78 -6.97 16.85
CA TYR A 17 10.63 -5.83 17.21
C TYR A 17 10.23 -5.24 18.58
N ALA A 18 8.93 -5.13 18.88
CA ALA A 18 8.44 -4.69 20.18
C ALA A 18 8.79 -5.68 21.32
N GLU A 19 8.86 -6.98 21.01
CA GLU A 19 9.30 -8.03 21.94
C GLU A 19 10.83 -8.12 22.09
N VAL A 20 11.60 -7.22 21.43
CA VAL A 20 13.09 -7.22 21.43
C VAL A 20 13.69 -8.50 20.82
N LYS A 21 12.89 -9.28 20.08
CA LYS A 21 13.30 -10.51 19.40
C LYS A 21 13.89 -10.26 18.00
N TRP A 22 13.97 -9.00 17.58
CA TRP A 22 14.40 -8.60 16.23
C TRP A 22 15.36 -7.40 16.32
N THR A 23 16.45 -7.41 15.56
CA THR A 23 17.47 -6.35 15.54
C THR A 23 17.10 -5.16 14.64
N ALA A 24 17.56 -3.95 14.97
CA ALA A 24 17.16 -2.74 14.24
C ALA A 24 17.44 -2.81 12.73
N TRP A 25 18.61 -3.31 12.31
CA TRP A 25 19.02 -3.35 10.91
C TRP A 25 18.03 -4.09 9.98
N PRO A 26 17.70 -5.36 10.21
CA PRO A 26 16.71 -6.07 9.38
C PRO A 26 15.29 -5.48 9.49
N TYR A 27 14.94 -4.82 10.61
CA TYR A 27 13.66 -4.12 10.74
C TYR A 27 13.54 -2.92 9.80
N TRP A 28 14.61 -2.12 9.66
CA TRP A 28 14.63 -0.98 8.73
C TRP A 28 14.56 -1.42 7.27
N SER A 29 15.28 -2.48 6.91
CA SER A 29 15.19 -3.10 5.58
C SER A 29 13.75 -3.51 5.23
N GLN A 30 13.05 -4.19 6.14
CA GLN A 30 11.64 -4.56 5.98
C GLN A 30 10.71 -3.35 5.85
N LYS A 31 10.98 -2.27 6.60
CA LYS A 31 10.22 -1.01 6.48
C LYS A 31 10.43 -0.34 5.13
N ALA A 32 11.66 -0.29 4.64
CA ALA A 32 11.97 0.28 3.33
C ALA A 32 11.27 -0.53 2.22
N ALA A 33 11.32 -1.87 2.29
CA ALA A 33 10.63 -2.75 1.36
C ALA A 33 9.09 -2.58 1.36
N SER A 34 8.51 -2.01 2.43
CA SER A 34 7.09 -1.69 2.47
C SER A 34 6.69 -0.59 1.49
N TYR A 35 7.63 0.29 1.11
CA TYR A 35 7.46 1.41 0.18
C TYR A 35 8.34 1.20 -1.06
N HIS A 36 7.95 0.26 -1.92
CA HIS A 36 8.76 -0.23 -3.05
C HIS A 36 8.41 0.41 -4.40
N ALA A 37 7.30 1.16 -4.48
CA ALA A 37 6.83 1.80 -5.71
C ALA A 37 5.98 3.04 -5.39
N PRO A 38 5.87 4.02 -6.30
CA PRO A 38 5.01 5.19 -6.12
C PRO A 38 3.51 4.82 -6.05
N GLY A 39 2.74 5.67 -5.38
CA GLY A 39 1.28 5.60 -5.28
C GLY A 39 0.72 5.39 -3.89
N THR A 40 -0.59 5.16 -3.81
CA THR A 40 -1.34 4.96 -2.57
C THR A 40 -1.10 3.56 -1.98
N CYS A 41 -1.53 3.37 -0.72
CA CYS A 41 -1.52 2.09 -0.02
C CYS A 41 -2.15 0.96 -0.86
N THR A 42 -1.67 -0.27 -0.74
CA THR A 42 -2.19 -1.44 -1.49
C THR A 42 -3.46 -2.06 -0.92
N PHE A 43 -3.95 -1.54 0.21
CA PHE A 43 -5.13 -2.03 0.92
C PHE A 43 -6.21 -0.95 0.95
N TYR A 44 -7.42 -1.32 1.36
CA TYR A 44 -8.56 -0.39 1.52
C TYR A 44 -8.41 0.53 2.75
N GLY A 45 -7.32 1.31 2.77
CA GLY A 45 -7.12 2.43 3.67
C GLY A 45 -7.73 3.71 3.11
N THR A 46 -7.59 4.82 3.84
CA THR A 46 -8.25 6.10 3.55
C THR A 46 -8.12 6.56 2.09
N ALA A 47 -6.92 6.48 1.50
CA ALA A 47 -6.72 6.92 0.12
C ALA A 47 -7.55 6.13 -0.91
N ASN A 48 -7.52 4.79 -0.83
CA ASN A 48 -8.25 3.93 -1.76
C ASN A 48 -9.76 3.95 -1.45
N THR A 49 -10.15 4.01 -0.18
CA THR A 49 -11.56 4.13 0.18
C THR A 49 -12.16 5.45 -0.25
N ASN A 50 -11.41 6.56 -0.16
CA ASN A 50 -11.88 7.84 -0.69
C ASN A 50 -11.97 7.81 -2.22
N GLN A 51 -11.05 7.16 -2.92
CA GLN A 51 -11.16 6.95 -4.37
C GLN A 51 -12.43 6.16 -4.73
N MET A 52 -12.77 5.11 -3.98
CA MET A 52 -14.05 4.40 -4.15
C MET A 52 -15.24 5.34 -3.97
N VAL A 53 -15.24 6.16 -2.91
CA VAL A 53 -16.34 7.09 -2.63
C VAL A 53 -16.50 8.12 -3.75
N VAL A 54 -15.41 8.69 -4.25
CA VAL A 54 -15.42 9.63 -5.38
C VAL A 54 -15.97 8.97 -6.65
N GLU A 55 -15.63 7.71 -6.90
CA GLU A 55 -16.16 6.93 -8.02
C GLU A 55 -17.66 6.65 -7.86
N PHE A 56 -18.11 6.26 -6.67
CA PHE A 56 -19.53 6.04 -6.37
C PHE A 56 -20.37 7.32 -6.49
N MET A 57 -19.80 8.48 -6.19
CA MET A 57 -20.46 9.78 -6.39
C MET A 57 -20.52 10.19 -7.87
N GLY A 58 -19.90 9.45 -8.79
CA GLY A 58 -19.84 9.78 -10.21
C GLY A 58 -18.86 10.92 -10.55
N CYS A 59 -17.95 11.24 -9.64
CA CYS A 59 -16.99 12.34 -9.79
C CYS A 59 -15.66 11.92 -10.45
N SER A 60 -15.43 10.62 -10.64
CA SER A 60 -14.28 10.07 -11.36
C SER A 60 -14.70 9.02 -12.38
N CYS A 61 -13.82 8.74 -13.34
CA CYS A 61 -14.01 7.66 -14.30
C CYS A 61 -14.16 6.31 -13.58
N GLN A 62 -14.99 5.42 -14.14
CA GLN A 62 -15.20 4.08 -13.62
C GLN A 62 -13.90 3.27 -13.65
N ALA A 63 -13.73 2.39 -12.67
CA ALA A 63 -12.57 1.53 -12.46
C ALA A 63 -11.23 2.26 -12.19
N LEU A 64 -11.24 3.58 -11.96
CA LEU A 64 -10.01 4.35 -11.72
C LEU A 64 -9.23 3.84 -10.49
N LEU A 65 -9.94 3.32 -9.48
CA LEU A 65 -9.34 2.71 -8.28
C LEU A 65 -8.41 1.51 -8.58
N LEU A 66 -8.70 0.76 -9.65
CA LEU A 66 -8.03 -0.52 -9.92
C LEU A 66 -6.66 -0.34 -10.59
N PHE A 67 -6.41 0.84 -11.16
CA PHE A 67 -5.21 1.12 -11.93
C PHE A 67 -4.09 1.66 -11.05
N ILE A 68 -2.98 0.91 -11.01
CA ILE A 68 -1.75 1.31 -10.34
C ILE A 68 -1.15 2.51 -11.09
N PRO A 69 -0.43 3.43 -10.41
CA PRO A 69 0.09 4.64 -11.05
C PRO A 69 0.84 4.42 -12.36
N ASP A 70 1.69 3.39 -12.43
CA ASP A 70 2.53 3.11 -13.60
C ASP A 70 1.82 2.25 -14.67
N SER A 71 0.51 2.02 -14.54
CA SER A 71 -0.24 1.25 -15.54
C SER A 71 -0.54 2.11 -16.78
N PRO A 72 -0.34 1.59 -18.00
CA PRO A 72 -0.57 2.36 -19.23
C PRO A 72 -2.04 2.80 -19.39
N LEU A 73 -2.97 2.14 -18.70
CA LEU A 73 -4.40 2.49 -18.67
C LEU A 73 -4.70 3.76 -17.88
N ARG A 74 -3.74 4.26 -17.08
CA ARG A 74 -3.90 5.48 -16.29
C ARG A 74 -3.42 6.75 -17.01
N ASP A 75 -2.55 6.59 -17.99
CA ASP A 75 -2.01 7.69 -18.82
C ASP A 75 -2.84 7.94 -20.10
N ALA A 76 -3.75 7.03 -20.43
CA ALA A 76 -4.56 7.02 -21.65
C ALA A 76 -5.78 7.96 -21.60
#